data_AF-A0A9D1NI96-F1
#
_entry.id   AF-A0A9D1NI96-F1
#
_cell.length_a   1.000
_cell.length_b   1.000
_cell.length_c   1.000
_cell.angle_alpha   90.00
_cell.angle_beta   90.00
_cell.angle_gamma   90.00
#
_symmetry.space_group_name_H-M   'P 1'
#
loop_
_entity.id
_entity.type
_entity.pdbx_description
1 polymer ?
#
loop_
_entity_poly.entity_id
_entity_poly.type
_entity_poly.pdbx_seq_one_letter_code
_entity_poly.pdbx_strand_id
1 'polypeptide(L)' 'MKKLYQCLVALLLCVSMLVGTSVFTLAEEKITVLLDGEEVVFSDQPPVLVDDRTLVPMRAIFEAMGAAVFWDKYDDSVV' A
#
# COMPACT_ATOMS: atom_id res chain seq x y z
N MET A 1 20.05 33.94 37.99
CA MET A 1 20.55 33.44 36.68
C MET A 1 20.39 31.93 36.49
N LYS A 2 20.68 31.07 37.49
CA LYS A 2 20.56 29.60 37.36
C LYS A 2 19.12 29.10 37.07
N LYS A 3 18.11 29.72 37.70
CA LYS A 3 16.68 29.41 37.49
C LYS A 3 16.20 29.71 36.05
N LEU A 4 16.80 30.71 35.38
CA LEU A 4 16.46 31.08 34.00
C LEU A 4 17.03 30.07 32.99
N TYR A 5 18.25 29.57 33.23
CA TYR A 5 18.84 28.50 32.44
C TYR A 5 18.07 27.18 32.59
N GLN A 6 17.61 26.88 33.82
CA GLN A 6 16.74 25.72 34.06
C GLN A 6 15.41 25.81 33.28
N CYS A 7 14.80 27.00 33.18
CA CYS A 7 13.60 27.18 32.35
C CYS A 7 13.89 27.04 30.85
N LEU A 8 15.04 27.54 30.36
CA LEU A 8 15.44 27.40 28.95
C LEU A 8 15.72 25.94 28.56
N VAL A 9 16.41 25.18 29.42
CA VAL A 9 16.66 23.75 29.22
C VAL A 9 15.35 22.96 29.28
N ALA A 10 14.46 23.28 30.23
CA ALA A 10 13.14 22.65 30.30
C ALA A 10 12.28 22.94 29.06
N LEU A 11 12.31 24.17 28.54
CA LEU A 11 11.59 24.55 27.32
C LEU A 11 12.12 23.77 26.10
N LEU A 12 13.44 23.64 25.97
CA LEU A 12 14.09 22.93 24.87
C LEU A 12 13.78 21.43 24.91
N LEU A 13 13.67 20.86 26.12
CA LEU A 13 13.29 19.46 26.35
C LEU A 13 11.78 19.21 26.12
N CYS A 14 10.92 20.18 26.44
CA CYS A 14 9.49 20.11 26.11
C CYS A 14 9.25 20.22 24.59
N VAL A 15 10.03 21.05 23.88
CA VAL A 15 9.93 21.19 22.42
C VAL A 15 10.38 19.90 21.72
N SER A 16 11.43 19.22 22.20
CA SER A 16 11.84 17.95 21.63
C SER A 16 10.81 16.83 21.83
N MET A 17 10.07 16.84 22.95
CA MET A 17 8.95 15.90 23.18
C MET A 17 7.74 16.20 22.28
N LEU A 18 7.55 17.44 21.83
CA LEU A 18 6.43 17.82 20.94
C LEU A 18 6.65 17.36 19.49
N VAL A 19 7.91 17.32 19.03
CA VAL A 19 8.28 16.92 17.67
C VAL A 19 8.33 15.40 17.50
N GLY A 20 8.30 14.63 18.59
CA GLY A 20 8.31 13.16 18.57
C GLY A 20 6.98 12.49 18.20
N THR A 21 6.00 13.21 17.67
CA THR A 21 4.68 12.66 17.37
C THR A 21 4.68 11.88 16.05
N SER A 22 4.79 10.57 16.22
CA SER A 22 4.11 9.53 15.45
C SER A 22 4.25 9.59 13.92
N VAL A 23 5.31 8.97 13.42
CA VAL A 23 5.25 8.30 12.12
C VAL A 23 4.34 7.08 12.27
N PHE A 24 3.04 7.24 11.99
CA PHE A 24 2.17 6.10 11.73
C PHE A 24 2.55 5.54 10.36
N THR A 25 3.48 4.60 10.34
CA THR A 25 3.68 3.74 9.18
C THR A 25 2.49 2.80 9.14
N LEU A 26 1.47 3.13 8.34
CA LEU A 26 0.49 2.13 7.94
C LEU A 26 1.28 1.12 7.10
N ALA A 27 1.54 -0.06 7.67
CA ALA A 27 2.08 -1.16 6.92
C ALA A 27 1.01 -1.54 5.89
N GLU A 28 1.17 -1.05 4.67
CA GLU A 28 0.35 -1.46 3.54
C GLU A 28 0.67 -2.93 3.27
N GLU A 29 -0.23 -3.83 3.67
CA GLU A 29 -0.06 -5.25 3.48
C GLU A 29 -0.21 -5.56 1.98
N LYS A 30 0.91 -5.49 1.26
CA LYS A 30 0.94 -5.73 -0.18
C LYS A 30 0.83 -7.23 -0.44
N ILE A 31 -0.25 -7.63 -1.11
CA ILE A 31 -0.48 -9.01 -1.53
C ILE A 31 0.27 -9.27 -2.85
N THR A 32 1.16 -10.25 -2.85
CA THR A 32 1.88 -10.71 -4.04
C THR A 32 1.27 -12.01 -4.56
N VAL A 33 1.14 -12.14 -5.88
CA VAL A 33 0.65 -13.34 -6.57
C VAL A 33 1.73 -13.89 -7.47
N LEU A 34 1.98 -15.19 -7.37
CA LEU A 34 2.93 -15.93 -8.21
C LEU A 34 2.16 -16.86 -9.14
N LEU A 35 2.50 -16.85 -10.43
CA LEU A 35 2.01 -17.77 -11.45
C LEU A 35 3.20 -18.58 -11.96
N ASP A 36 3.18 -19.91 -11.74
CA ASP A 36 4.27 -20.83 -12.07
C ASP A 36 5.67 -20.41 -11.55
N GLY A 37 5.71 -19.65 -10.46
CA GLY A 37 6.94 -19.16 -9.84
C GLY A 37 7.37 -17.75 -10.29
N GLU A 38 6.66 -17.15 -11.24
CA GLU A 38 6.88 -15.76 -11.67
C GLU A 38 5.88 -14.80 -11.03
N GLU A 39 6.33 -13.61 -10.65
CA GLU A 39 5.48 -12.58 -10.04
C GLU A 39 4.57 -11.93 -11.10
N VAL A 40 3.26 -11.95 -10.83
CA VAL A 40 2.28 -11.27 -11.68
C VAL A 40 2.27 -9.78 -11.33
N VAL A 41 2.56 -8.94 -12.33
CA VAL A 41 2.52 -7.48 -12.18
C VAL A 41 1.10 -6.98 -12.43
N PHE A 42 0.57 -6.22 -11.47
CA PHE A 42 -0.76 -5.61 -11.57
C PHE A 42 -0.63 -4.12 -11.87
N SER A 43 -0.96 -3.69 -13.10
CA SER A 43 -0.90 -2.28 -13.53
C SER A 43 -2.13 -1.47 -13.13
N ASP A 44 -3.32 -2.09 -13.23
CA ASP A 44 -4.59 -1.38 -13.12
C ASP A 44 -5.09 -1.33 -11.68
N GLN A 45 -5.10 -2.49 -11.00
CA GLN A 45 -5.64 -2.65 -9.67
C GLN A 45 -4.84 -3.75 -8.93
N PRO A 46 -4.30 -3.50 -7.73
CA PRO A 46 -3.64 -4.54 -6.96
C PRO A 46 -4.67 -5.54 -6.36
N PRO A 47 -4.25 -6.76 -5.99
CA PRO A 47 -5.09 -7.67 -5.23
C PRO A 47 -5.48 -7.05 -3.88
N VAL A 48 -6.71 -7.30 -3.43
CA VAL A 48 -7.25 -6.71 -2.19
C VAL A 48 -7.88 -7.79 -1.31
N LEU A 49 -7.78 -7.62 0.02
CA LEU A 49 -8.46 -8.48 0.98
C LEU A 49 -9.83 -7.89 1.32
N VAL A 50 -10.90 -8.63 1.02
CA VAL A 50 -12.29 -8.27 1.29
C VAL A 50 -13.02 -9.47 1.89
N ASP A 51 -13.66 -9.30 3.04
CA ASP A 51 -14.40 -10.37 3.74
C ASP A 51 -13.60 -11.68 3.89
N ASP A 52 -12.35 -11.57 4.34
CA ASP A 52 -11.37 -12.67 4.48
C ASP A 52 -11.05 -13.42 3.17
N ARG A 53 -11.27 -12.78 2.02
CA ARG A 53 -10.95 -13.31 0.70
C ARG A 53 -10.05 -12.36 -0.07
N THR A 54 -9.06 -12.92 -0.73
CA THR A 54 -8.23 -12.15 -1.67
C THR A 54 -8.93 -12.07 -3.01
N LEU A 55 -9.35 -10.87 -3.40
CA LEU A 55 -9.85 -10.58 -4.73
C LEU A 55 -8.65 -10.25 -5.64
N VAL A 56 -8.48 -11.06 -6.69
CA VAL A 56 -7.39 -10.91 -7.65
C VAL A 56 -7.98 -10.49 -9.00
N PRO A 57 -7.42 -9.46 -9.66
CA PRO A 57 -7.86 -9.07 -11.00
C PRO A 57 -7.69 -10.21 -12.01
N MET A 58 -8.80 -10.68 -12.57
CA MET A 58 -8.84 -11.77 -13.53
C MET A 58 -8.03 -11.49 -14.80
N ARG A 59 -8.07 -10.25 -15.31
CA ARG A 59 -7.32 -9.82 -16.51
C ARG A 59 -5.83 -10.09 -16.37
N ALA A 60 -5.23 -9.64 -15.27
CA ALA A 60 -3.80 -9.76 -15.04
C ALA A 60 -3.33 -11.23 -15.02
N ILE A 61 -4.16 -12.13 -14.48
CA ILE A 61 -3.87 -13.57 -14.48
C ILE A 61 -3.89 -14.13 -15.89
N PHE A 62 -4.91 -13.81 -16.68
CA PHE A 62 -5.01 -14.31 -18.06
C PHE A 62 -3.91 -13.75 -18.98
N GLU A 63 -3.59 -12.46 -18.85
CA GLU A 63 -2.48 -11.85 -19.58
C GLU A 63 -1.13 -12.47 -19.19
N ALA A 64 -0.90 -12.75 -17.90
CA ALA A 64 0.29 -13.47 -17.45
C ALA A 64 0.38 -14.90 -18.00
N MET A 65 -0.76 -15.55 -18.26
CA MET A 65 -0.85 -16.84 -18.95
C MET A 65 -0.71 -16.73 -20.48
N GLY A 66 -0.53 -15.52 -21.03
CA GLY A 66 -0.38 -15.28 -22.47
C GLY A 66 -1.69 -15.13 -23.25
N ALA A 67 -2.84 -15.00 -22.57
CA ALA A 67 -4.10 -14.69 -23.24
C ALA A 67 -4.18 -13.20 -23.58
N ALA A 68 -4.70 -12.89 -24.77
CA ALA A 68 -5.01 -11.52 -25.15
C ALA A 68 -6.40 -11.17 -24.61
N VAL A 69 -6.46 -10.45 -23.50
CA VAL A 69 -7.73 -9.99 -22.91
C VAL A 69 -8.05 -8.61 -23.46
N PHE A 70 -9.25 -8.43 -24.00
CA PHE A 70 -9.70 -7.13 -24.48
C PHE A 70 -11.14 -6.85 -24.09
N TRP A 71 -11.44 -5.55 -24.00
CA TRP A 71 -12.81 -5.10 -23.79
C TRP A 71 -13.54 -5.09 -25.13
N ASP A 72 -14.61 -5.88 -25.25
CA ASP A 72 -15.52 -5.80 -26.37
C ASP A 72 -16.53 -4.67 -26.14
N LYS A 73 -16.41 -3.60 -26.93
CA LYS A 73 -17.29 -2.43 -26.88
C LYS A 73 -18.68 -2.69 -27.45
N TYR A 74 -18.89 -3.79 -28.18
CA TYR A 74 -20.20 -4.09 -28.77
C TYR A 74 -21.13 -4.81 -27.80
N ASP A 75 -20.58 -5.53 -26.82
CA ASP A 75 -21.33 -6.37 -25.89
C ASP A 75 -21.05 -6.07 -24.41
N ASP A 76 -20.24 -5.02 -24.13
CA ASP A 76 -19.78 -4.65 -22.78
C ASP A 76 -19.22 -5.85 -21.98
N SER A 77 -18.51 -6.72 -22.69
CA SER A 77 -17.98 -7.97 -22.16
C SER A 77 -16.46 -8.03 -22.28
N VAL A 78 -15.85 -8.80 -21.38
CA VAL A 78 -14.41 -9.12 -21.41
C VAL A 78 -14.25 -10.42 -22.18
N VAL A 79 -13.46 -10.39 -23.25
CA VAL A 79 -13.13 -11.56 -24.09
C VAL A 79 -11.65 -11.92 -23.91
#